data_AF-A0A836UEK6-F1
#
_entry.id   AF-A0A836UEK6-F1
#
_cell.length_a   1.000
_cell.length_b   1.000
_cell.length_c   1.000
_cell.angle_alpha   90.00
_cell.angle_beta   90.00
_cell.angle_gamma   90.00
#
_symmetry.space_group_name_H-M   'P 1'
#
loop_
_entity.id
_entity.type
_entity.pdbx_description
1 polymer ?
#
loop_
_entity_poly.entity_id
_entity_poly.type
_entity_poly.pdbx_seq_one_letter_code
_entity_poly.pdbx_strand_id
1 'polypeptide(L)'
;LRELEKFPVVKGVEEPIFAHDVEGWRRLHQEIRIPFYLHGVNVIRHGPSREPSGPWMMLRAGDFEGALCSHENVGTALAAAWTFTAANTGILLQYVGTGITSAFACQLGAVMPTANIPAVTCSHTKEHELITEPMVMQRGFMKVPEGPGLGVELDEDAVARYSSLALREWPRHLSVVSLPGGLKHYYQSLQQAEQLMKLGVDEAFAPGVRLDEWEDDGTDTFDRLWRQLQRQDWPIWEEA
;
A
#
# COMPACT_ATOMS: atom_id res chain seq x y z
N LEU A 1 10.32 -12.58 10.24
CA LEU A 1 10.40 -12.95 8.80
C LEU A 1 10.86 -14.39 8.56
N ARG A 2 12.00 -14.84 9.13
CA ARG A 2 12.49 -16.24 8.93
C ARG A 2 11.46 -17.33 9.25
N GLU A 3 10.65 -17.14 10.28
CA GLU A 3 9.56 -18.06 10.62
C GLU A 3 8.52 -18.20 9.49
N LEU A 4 8.32 -17.17 8.67
CA LEU A 4 7.40 -17.22 7.53
C LEU A 4 7.89 -18.14 6.41
N GLU A 5 9.20 -18.44 6.34
CA GLU A 5 9.78 -19.35 5.33
C GLU A 5 9.25 -20.78 5.45
N LYS A 6 8.73 -21.12 6.64
CA LYS A 6 8.10 -22.42 6.92
C LYS A 6 6.76 -22.59 6.18
N PHE A 7 6.19 -21.51 5.65
CA PHE A 7 4.88 -21.49 5.01
C PHE A 7 5.01 -21.25 3.50
N PRO A 8 4.91 -22.31 2.66
CA PRO A 8 5.12 -22.20 1.22
C PRO A 8 4.14 -21.25 0.50
N VAL A 9 3.03 -20.89 1.14
CA VAL A 9 2.04 -19.93 0.63
C VAL A 9 2.57 -18.50 0.66
N VAL A 10 3.54 -18.18 1.52
CA VAL A 10 4.18 -16.87 1.57
C VAL A 10 5.17 -16.77 0.40
N LYS A 11 4.84 -15.91 -0.57
CA LYS A 11 5.63 -15.74 -1.81
C LYS A 11 6.44 -14.46 -1.87
N GLY A 12 6.17 -13.52 -0.98
CA GLY A 12 6.95 -12.30 -0.83
C GLY A 12 6.50 -11.51 0.39
N VAL A 13 7.29 -10.51 0.75
CA VAL A 13 6.96 -9.54 1.80
C VAL A 13 7.11 -8.13 1.23
N GLU A 14 6.02 -7.38 1.27
CA GLU A 14 5.98 -5.98 0.88
C GLU A 14 6.49 -5.10 2.03
N GLU A 15 7.41 -4.19 1.72
CA GLU A 15 7.96 -3.15 2.60
C GLU A 15 8.12 -3.57 4.08
N PRO A 16 8.97 -4.57 4.39
CA PRO A 16 9.13 -5.10 5.74
C PRO A 16 9.69 -4.08 6.75
N ILE A 17 10.37 -3.05 6.25
CA ILE A 17 10.92 -1.91 7.00
C ILE A 17 10.87 -0.66 6.10
N PHE A 18 11.08 0.52 6.68
CA PHE A 18 11.06 1.76 5.92
C PHE A 18 12.03 1.75 4.73
N ALA A 19 11.56 2.22 3.58
CA ALA A 19 12.29 2.24 2.31
C ALA A 19 13.63 3.00 2.32
N HIS A 20 13.86 3.87 3.30
CA HIS A 20 15.11 4.65 3.41
C HIS A 20 16.23 3.91 4.18
N ASP A 21 15.93 2.80 4.87
CA ASP A 21 16.92 2.02 5.61
C ASP A 21 17.65 1.01 4.69
N VAL A 22 18.51 1.53 3.82
CA VAL A 22 19.25 0.74 2.83
C VAL A 22 20.05 -0.41 3.46
N GLU A 23 20.65 -0.19 4.64
CA GLU A 23 21.45 -1.21 5.31
C GLU A 23 20.56 -2.29 5.95
N GLY A 24 19.44 -1.88 6.54
CA GLY A 24 18.41 -2.82 7.02
C GLY A 24 17.91 -3.73 5.91
N TRP A 25 17.58 -3.18 4.74
CA TRP A 25 17.13 -3.96 3.58
C TRP A 25 18.18 -4.95 3.11
N ARG A 26 19.44 -4.51 2.97
CA ARG A 26 20.57 -5.39 2.61
C ARG A 26 20.75 -6.52 3.61
N ARG A 27 20.70 -6.21 4.91
CA ARG A 27 20.82 -7.21 5.97
C ARG A 27 19.66 -8.20 5.94
N LEU A 28 18.42 -7.73 5.72
CA LEU A 28 17.26 -8.60 5.58
C LEU A 28 17.43 -9.54 4.38
N HIS A 29 17.86 -9.01 3.23
CA HIS A 29 18.07 -9.79 2.01
C HIS A 29 19.13 -10.89 2.17
N GLN A 30 20.18 -10.64 2.97
CA GLN A 30 21.19 -11.65 3.30
C GLN A 30 20.68 -12.77 4.21
N GLU A 31 19.68 -12.49 5.05
CA GLU A 31 19.22 -13.38 6.12
C GLU A 31 17.91 -14.11 5.81
N ILE A 32 17.14 -13.61 4.83
CA ILE A 32 15.79 -14.04 4.48
C ILE A 32 15.73 -14.41 3.00
N ARG A 33 15.14 -15.57 2.70
CA ARG A 33 15.01 -16.13 1.35
C ARG A 33 13.69 -15.78 0.67
N ILE A 34 12.72 -15.27 1.42
CA ILE A 34 11.45 -14.79 0.87
C ILE A 34 11.73 -13.51 0.08
N PRO A 35 11.24 -13.38 -1.17
CA PRO A 35 11.37 -12.17 -1.95
C PRO A 35 10.85 -10.92 -1.22
N PHE A 36 11.54 -9.81 -1.38
CA PHE A 36 11.06 -8.52 -0.91
C PHE A 36 10.55 -7.63 -2.04
N TYR A 37 9.51 -6.88 -1.73
CA TYR A 37 8.92 -5.92 -2.64
C TYR A 37 8.90 -4.51 -2.04
N LEU A 38 9.51 -3.55 -2.73
CA LEU A 38 9.45 -2.15 -2.34
C LEU A 38 8.09 -1.55 -2.69
N HIS A 39 7.45 -0.83 -1.77
CA HIS A 39 6.20 -0.13 -2.09
C HIS A 39 6.50 1.22 -2.74
N GLY A 40 6.40 1.25 -4.06
CA GLY A 40 6.60 2.45 -4.88
C GLY A 40 7.71 2.29 -5.91
N VAL A 41 7.49 2.91 -7.08
CA VAL A 41 8.43 2.88 -8.21
C VAL A 41 8.78 4.28 -8.71
N ASN A 42 8.51 5.32 -7.92
CA ASN A 42 8.69 6.69 -8.39
C ASN A 42 10.15 7.00 -8.75
N VAL A 43 10.38 7.22 -10.05
CA VAL A 43 11.68 7.55 -10.62
C VAL A 43 11.86 9.00 -11.06
N ILE A 44 10.80 9.82 -11.04
CA ILE A 44 10.84 11.21 -11.50
C ILE A 44 10.72 12.13 -10.29
N ARG A 45 11.71 13.01 -10.09
CA ARG A 45 11.66 14.06 -9.06
C ARG A 45 11.58 15.44 -9.74
N HIS A 46 10.64 16.27 -9.30
CA HIS A 46 10.41 17.61 -9.87
C HIS A 46 11.34 18.70 -9.31
N GLY A 47 12.29 18.33 -8.45
CA GLY A 47 13.26 19.25 -7.85
C GLY A 47 14.24 18.50 -6.94
N PRO A 48 15.25 19.20 -6.40
CA PRO A 48 16.13 18.63 -5.40
C PRO A 48 15.31 18.20 -4.19
N SER A 49 15.34 16.90 -3.88
CA SER A 49 14.76 16.35 -2.65
C SER A 49 15.87 16.16 -1.61
N ARG A 50 15.56 16.42 -0.34
CA ARG A 50 16.43 16.03 0.78
C ARG A 50 16.22 14.57 1.18
N GLU A 51 15.23 13.91 0.58
CA GLU A 51 15.01 12.48 0.79
C GLU A 51 16.23 11.70 0.27
N PRO A 52 16.76 10.77 1.07
CA PRO A 52 17.86 9.94 0.62
C PRO A 52 17.44 9.15 -0.61
N SER A 53 18.37 8.97 -1.55
CA SER A 53 18.18 8.12 -2.75
C SER A 53 18.16 6.62 -2.41
N GLY A 54 17.66 6.25 -1.22
CA GLY A 54 17.70 4.88 -0.70
C GLY A 54 17.09 3.86 -1.66
N PRO A 55 15.84 4.05 -2.11
CA PRO A 55 15.20 3.17 -3.09
C PRO A 55 16.02 2.98 -4.37
N TRP A 56 16.70 4.03 -4.82
CA TRP A 56 17.53 3.99 -6.02
C TRP A 56 18.83 3.21 -5.83
N MET A 57 19.48 3.42 -4.68
CA MET A 57 20.68 2.68 -4.32
C MET A 57 20.36 1.19 -4.17
N MET A 58 19.23 0.86 -3.54
CA MET A 58 18.74 -0.50 -3.36
C MET A 58 18.38 -1.17 -4.69
N LEU A 59 17.65 -0.48 -5.58
CA LEU A 59 17.34 -1.00 -6.92
C LEU A 59 18.61 -1.32 -7.70
N ARG A 60 19.62 -0.43 -7.65
CA ARG A 60 20.90 -0.65 -8.32
C ARG A 60 21.70 -1.80 -7.70
N ALA A 61 21.60 -1.98 -6.39
CA ALA A 61 22.31 -3.02 -5.64
C ALA A 61 21.62 -4.40 -5.73
N GLY A 62 20.33 -4.44 -6.09
CA GLY A 62 19.53 -5.66 -6.08
C GLY A 62 19.13 -6.08 -4.66
N ASP A 63 18.89 -5.12 -3.76
CA ASP A 63 18.52 -5.38 -2.36
C ASP A 63 17.04 -5.84 -2.20
N PHE A 64 16.29 -5.98 -3.30
CA PHE A 64 14.93 -6.52 -3.37
C PHE A 64 14.62 -7.12 -4.75
N GLU A 65 13.65 -8.05 -4.83
CA GLU A 65 13.29 -8.77 -6.07
C GLU A 65 12.30 -8.04 -6.97
N GLY A 66 11.55 -7.10 -6.42
CA GLY A 66 10.59 -6.31 -7.20
C GLY A 66 10.07 -5.09 -6.46
N ALA A 67 9.17 -4.36 -7.12
CA ALA A 67 8.51 -3.21 -6.51
C ALA A 67 7.04 -3.10 -6.95
N LEU A 68 6.25 -2.37 -6.17
CA LEU A 68 4.84 -2.13 -6.43
C LEU A 68 4.67 -0.77 -7.10
N CYS A 69 4.02 -0.78 -8.26
CA CYS A 69 3.47 0.40 -8.90
C CYS A 69 1.99 0.49 -8.51
N SER A 70 1.65 1.45 -7.66
CA SER A 70 0.36 1.50 -6.95
C SER A 70 -0.31 2.87 -7.01
N HIS A 71 0.48 3.94 -6.99
CA HIS A 71 -0.01 5.31 -6.86
C HIS A 71 0.55 6.25 -7.94
N GLU A 72 1.39 5.71 -8.82
CA GLU A 72 2.03 6.44 -9.89
C GLU A 72 1.02 6.84 -10.97
N ASN A 73 1.13 8.09 -11.41
CA ASN A 73 0.51 8.50 -12.67
C ASN A 73 1.17 7.76 -13.86
N VAL A 74 0.48 7.74 -15.00
CA VAL A 74 0.92 7.02 -16.21
C VAL A 74 2.35 7.41 -16.63
N GLY A 75 2.70 8.70 -16.61
CA GLY A 75 4.04 9.15 -17.00
C GLY A 75 5.14 8.59 -16.10
N THR A 76 4.91 8.58 -14.79
CA THR A 76 5.85 8.04 -13.80
C THR A 76 5.94 6.53 -13.89
N ALA A 77 4.80 5.84 -14.06
CA ALA A 77 4.75 4.40 -14.23
C ALA A 77 5.53 3.93 -15.47
N LEU A 78 5.37 4.62 -16.61
CA LEU A 78 6.11 4.32 -17.84
C LEU A 78 7.61 4.59 -17.68
N ALA A 79 8.00 5.69 -17.04
CA ALA A 79 9.41 5.97 -16.75
C ALA A 79 10.03 4.91 -15.81
N ALA A 80 9.27 4.48 -14.82
CA ALA A 80 9.65 3.40 -13.92
C ALA A 80 9.83 2.09 -14.67
N ALA A 81 8.92 1.75 -15.59
CA ALA A 81 9.01 0.53 -16.40
C ALA A 81 10.36 0.37 -17.08
N TRP A 82 10.84 1.42 -17.76
CA TRP A 82 12.13 1.42 -18.45
C TRP A 82 13.31 1.37 -17.49
N THR A 83 13.19 2.06 -16.36
CA THR A 83 14.27 2.09 -15.38
C THR A 83 14.44 0.74 -14.69
N PHE A 84 13.33 0.12 -14.28
CA PHE A 84 13.32 -1.23 -13.72
C PHE A 84 13.73 -2.28 -14.75
N THR A 85 13.45 -2.06 -16.05
CA THR A 85 13.95 -2.91 -17.13
C THR A 85 15.48 -2.88 -17.17
N ALA A 86 16.08 -1.68 -17.08
CA ALA A 86 17.53 -1.52 -17.05
C ALA A 86 18.17 -2.17 -15.80
N ALA A 87 17.43 -2.24 -14.69
CA ALA A 87 17.83 -2.94 -13.47
C ALA A 87 17.46 -4.43 -13.44
N ASN A 88 16.85 -4.97 -14.50
CA ASN A 88 16.34 -6.35 -14.55
C ASN A 88 15.46 -6.72 -13.32
N THR A 89 14.61 -5.79 -12.89
CA THR A 89 13.78 -5.93 -11.68
C THR A 89 12.31 -5.88 -12.05
N GLY A 90 11.52 -6.81 -11.52
CA GLY A 90 10.08 -6.90 -11.81
C GLY A 90 9.26 -5.82 -11.11
N ILE A 91 8.10 -5.50 -11.68
CA ILE A 91 7.08 -4.62 -11.11
C ILE A 91 5.79 -5.42 -10.93
N LEU A 92 5.17 -5.26 -9.77
CA LEU A 92 3.80 -5.65 -9.48
C LEU A 92 2.90 -4.43 -9.70
N LEU A 93 1.79 -4.59 -10.42
CA LEU A 93 0.77 -3.54 -10.54
C LEU A 93 -0.27 -3.70 -9.43
N GLN A 94 -0.35 -2.75 -8.50
CA GLN A 94 -1.28 -2.77 -7.37
C GLN A 94 -2.27 -1.60 -7.50
N TYR A 95 -3.27 -1.78 -8.34
CA TYR A 95 -4.31 -0.78 -8.56
C TYR A 95 -5.65 -1.33 -8.09
N VAL A 96 -5.96 -1.12 -6.81
CA VAL A 96 -7.19 -1.60 -6.19
C VAL A 96 -8.36 -0.71 -6.56
N GLY A 97 -9.43 -1.28 -7.11
CA GLY A 97 -10.59 -0.48 -7.50
C GLY A 97 -11.71 -1.30 -8.15
N THR A 98 -12.39 -0.71 -9.11
CA THR A 98 -13.50 -1.34 -9.85
C THR A 98 -12.99 -1.98 -11.16
N GLY A 99 -13.88 -2.31 -12.08
CA GLY A 99 -13.53 -2.77 -13.43
C GLY A 99 -12.77 -1.70 -14.23
N ILE A 100 -13.04 -0.42 -13.98
CA ILE A 100 -12.30 0.71 -14.58
C ILE A 100 -10.82 0.62 -14.20
N THR A 101 -10.54 0.43 -12.91
CA THR A 101 -9.17 0.32 -12.38
C THR A 101 -8.48 -0.95 -12.88
N SER A 102 -9.21 -2.05 -12.99
CA SER A 102 -8.67 -3.31 -13.54
C SER A 102 -8.33 -3.19 -15.03
N ALA A 103 -9.16 -2.49 -15.82
CA ALA A 103 -8.90 -2.22 -17.22
C ALA A 103 -7.66 -1.33 -17.37
N PHE A 104 -7.55 -0.29 -16.54
CA PHE A 104 -6.36 0.54 -16.46
C PHE A 104 -5.09 -0.26 -16.15
N ALA A 105 -5.13 -1.13 -15.13
CA ALA A 105 -4.00 -1.99 -14.80
C ALA A 105 -3.63 -2.95 -15.95
N CYS A 106 -4.61 -3.47 -16.69
CA CYS A 106 -4.36 -4.32 -17.86
C CYS A 106 -3.70 -3.54 -19.01
N GLN A 107 -4.19 -2.33 -19.32
CA GLN A 107 -3.56 -1.48 -20.33
C GLN A 107 -2.12 -1.12 -19.96
N LEU A 108 -1.89 -0.81 -18.68
CA LEU A 108 -0.56 -0.50 -18.17
C LEU A 108 0.37 -1.72 -18.25
N GLY A 109 -0.12 -2.91 -17.84
CA GLY A 109 0.63 -4.17 -17.94
C GLY A 109 0.93 -4.59 -19.38
N ALA A 110 0.10 -4.20 -20.35
CA ALA A 110 0.34 -4.46 -21.77
C ALA A 110 1.54 -3.68 -22.34
N VAL A 111 1.90 -2.54 -21.73
CA VAL A 111 2.96 -1.64 -22.22
C VAL A 111 4.18 -1.55 -21.30
N MET A 112 4.09 -2.04 -20.07
CA MET A 112 5.20 -2.09 -19.11
C MET A 112 5.92 -3.45 -19.17
N PRO A 113 7.10 -3.57 -19.81
CA PRO A 113 7.80 -4.85 -19.95
C PRO A 113 8.21 -5.51 -18.63
N THR A 114 8.28 -4.74 -17.55
CA THR A 114 8.60 -5.22 -16.19
C THR A 114 7.37 -5.61 -15.37
N ALA A 115 6.14 -5.36 -15.84
CA ALA A 115 4.91 -5.73 -15.13
C ALA A 115 4.66 -7.25 -15.21
N ASN A 116 5.54 -8.04 -14.59
CA ASN A 116 5.60 -9.50 -14.69
C ASN A 116 5.35 -10.22 -13.36
N ILE A 117 5.20 -9.46 -12.27
CA ILE A 117 4.79 -9.98 -10.96
C ILE A 117 3.25 -9.97 -10.90
N PRO A 118 2.58 -11.01 -10.35
CA PRO A 118 1.11 -11.06 -10.26
C PRO A 118 0.49 -9.78 -9.68
N ALA A 119 -0.35 -9.12 -10.48
CA ALA A 119 -0.99 -7.86 -10.13
C ALA A 119 -2.10 -8.04 -9.07
N VAL A 120 -2.42 -6.95 -8.37
CA VAL A 120 -3.48 -6.87 -7.36
C VAL A 120 -4.46 -5.77 -7.75
N THR A 121 -5.68 -6.14 -8.12
CA THR A 121 -6.75 -5.17 -8.45
C THR A 121 -7.96 -5.21 -7.52
N CYS A 122 -8.20 -6.34 -6.86
CA CYS A 122 -9.31 -6.55 -5.94
C CYS A 122 -10.70 -6.13 -6.47
N SER A 123 -10.93 -6.08 -7.80
CA SER A 123 -12.22 -5.64 -8.35
C SER A 123 -13.40 -6.52 -7.92
N HIS A 124 -13.15 -7.83 -7.82
CA HIS A 124 -14.09 -8.83 -7.31
C HIS A 124 -14.53 -8.63 -5.85
N THR A 125 -13.88 -7.73 -5.10
CA THR A 125 -14.29 -7.35 -3.73
C THR A 125 -15.35 -6.26 -3.72
N LYS A 126 -15.62 -5.63 -4.87
CA LYS A 126 -16.64 -4.60 -5.03
C LYS A 126 -17.96 -5.27 -5.37
N GLU A 127 -19.05 -4.66 -4.89
CA GLU A 127 -20.40 -5.12 -5.25
C GLU A 127 -20.73 -4.92 -6.74
N HIS A 128 -20.05 -3.97 -7.39
CA HIS A 128 -20.22 -3.64 -8.81
C HIS A 128 -18.93 -3.10 -9.41
N GLU A 129 -18.68 -3.41 -10.69
CA GLU A 129 -17.43 -3.02 -11.38
C GLU A 129 -17.50 -1.66 -12.12
N LEU A 130 -18.68 -1.03 -12.15
CA LEU A 130 -18.97 0.24 -12.84
C LEU A 130 -18.76 0.22 -14.36
N ILE A 131 -18.67 -0.96 -14.96
CA ILE A 131 -18.54 -1.18 -16.40
C ILE A 131 -19.65 -2.13 -16.85
N THR A 132 -20.09 -1.99 -18.10
CA THR A 132 -21.22 -2.75 -18.65
C THR A 132 -20.90 -4.25 -18.81
N GLU A 133 -19.66 -4.57 -19.19
CA GLU A 133 -19.16 -5.93 -19.30
C GLU A 133 -18.05 -6.18 -18.27
N PRO A 134 -18.21 -7.13 -17.33
CA PRO A 134 -17.23 -7.36 -16.29
C PRO A 134 -15.95 -7.98 -16.84
N MET A 135 -14.82 -7.69 -16.20
CA MET A 135 -13.53 -8.26 -16.61
C MET A 135 -13.40 -9.71 -16.13
N VAL A 136 -13.27 -10.65 -17.08
CA VAL A 136 -13.19 -12.07 -16.76
C VAL A 136 -11.76 -12.48 -16.42
N MET A 137 -11.56 -13.00 -15.21
CA MET A 137 -10.32 -13.67 -14.82
C MET A 137 -10.37 -15.16 -15.18
N GLN A 138 -9.41 -15.62 -15.98
CA GLN A 138 -9.27 -17.03 -16.37
C GLN A 138 -7.87 -17.53 -16.03
N ARG A 139 -7.78 -18.51 -15.13
CA ARG A 139 -6.51 -19.15 -14.69
C ARG A 139 -5.44 -18.14 -14.22
N GLY A 140 -5.86 -17.07 -13.54
CA GLY A 140 -4.97 -16.03 -13.04
C GLY A 140 -4.59 -14.94 -14.06
N PHE A 141 -5.21 -14.94 -15.24
CA PHE A 141 -4.99 -13.92 -16.27
C PHE A 141 -6.29 -13.18 -16.59
N MET A 142 -6.16 -11.89 -16.90
CA MET A 142 -7.23 -11.07 -17.49
C MET A 142 -6.84 -10.70 -18.91
N LYS A 143 -7.79 -10.70 -19.84
CA LYS A 143 -7.54 -10.25 -21.21
C LYS A 143 -7.43 -8.72 -21.21
N VAL A 144 -6.44 -8.19 -21.92
CA VAL A 144 -6.32 -6.75 -22.17
C VAL A 144 -7.50 -6.31 -23.04
N PRO A 145 -8.33 -5.33 -22.61
CA PRO A 145 -9.43 -4.85 -23.43
C PRO A 145 -8.94 -4.15 -24.72
N GLU A 146 -9.65 -4.36 -25.83
CA GLU A 146 -9.21 -3.92 -27.18
C GLU A 146 -9.96 -2.67 -27.69
N GLY A 147 -11.01 -2.22 -27.01
CA GLY A 147 -11.76 -1.02 -27.39
C GLY A 147 -10.95 0.28 -27.21
N PRO A 148 -11.49 1.43 -27.63
CA PRO A 148 -10.85 2.74 -27.44
C PRO A 148 -10.60 3.09 -25.97
N GLY A 149 -9.54 3.86 -25.70
CA GLY A 149 -9.20 4.31 -24.35
C GLY A 149 -8.78 3.15 -23.44
N LEU A 150 -9.50 2.93 -22.33
CA LEU A 150 -9.27 1.76 -21.47
C LEU A 150 -9.81 0.46 -22.07
N GLY A 151 -10.62 0.55 -23.13
CA GLY A 151 -11.22 -0.58 -23.83
C GLY A 151 -12.42 -1.21 -23.13
N VAL A 152 -13.01 -0.50 -22.17
CA VAL A 152 -14.25 -0.87 -21.46
C VAL A 152 -15.26 0.27 -21.56
N GLU A 153 -16.55 -0.08 -21.50
CA GLU A 153 -17.65 0.89 -21.49
C GLU A 153 -18.15 1.09 -20.06
N LEU A 154 -18.43 2.35 -19.71
CA LEU A 154 -18.91 2.73 -18.38
C LEU A 154 -20.40 2.37 -18.24
N ASP A 155 -20.77 1.83 -17.09
CA ASP A 155 -22.17 1.67 -16.72
C ASP A 155 -22.67 3.00 -16.11
N GLU A 156 -23.21 3.87 -16.96
CA GLU A 156 -23.70 5.20 -16.57
C GLU A 156 -24.85 5.13 -15.55
N ASP A 157 -25.70 4.10 -15.63
CA ASP A 157 -26.80 3.90 -14.67
C ASP A 157 -26.25 3.51 -13.29
N ALA A 158 -25.25 2.64 -13.24
CA ALA A 158 -24.56 2.31 -11.99
C ALA A 158 -23.84 3.54 -11.42
N VAL A 159 -23.15 4.32 -12.25
CA VAL A 159 -22.47 5.55 -11.80
C VAL A 159 -23.47 6.56 -11.25
N ALA A 160 -24.60 6.79 -11.92
CA ALA A 160 -25.66 7.67 -11.43
C ALA A 160 -26.24 7.16 -10.10
N ARG A 161 -26.47 5.86 -9.97
CA ARG A 161 -26.94 5.24 -8.73
C ARG A 161 -25.95 5.46 -7.58
N TYR A 162 -24.69 5.06 -7.75
CA TYR A 162 -23.69 5.10 -6.68
C TYR A 162 -23.28 6.53 -6.31
N SER A 163 -23.27 7.46 -7.26
CA SER A 163 -23.01 8.88 -6.98
C SER A 163 -24.12 9.56 -6.18
N SER A 164 -25.35 9.04 -6.24
CA SER A 164 -26.49 9.55 -5.47
C SER A 164 -26.61 8.98 -4.05
N LEU A 165 -25.82 7.96 -3.71
CA LEU A 165 -25.86 7.36 -2.37
C LEU A 165 -25.32 8.36 -1.34
N ALA A 166 -26.03 8.45 -0.21
CA ALA A 166 -25.54 9.20 0.92
C ALA A 166 -24.20 8.59 1.38
N LEU A 167 -23.22 9.46 1.65
CA LEU A 167 -21.96 9.02 2.22
C LEU A 167 -22.22 8.33 3.55
N ARG A 168 -21.56 7.19 3.75
CA ARG A 168 -21.61 6.49 5.03
C ARG A 168 -20.94 7.36 6.09
N GLU A 169 -21.69 7.71 7.12
CA GLU A 169 -21.11 8.26 8.34
C GLU A 169 -20.38 7.11 9.06
N TRP A 170 -19.06 7.27 9.21
CA TRP A 170 -18.25 6.36 9.98
C TRP A 170 -18.21 6.83 11.43
N PRO A 171 -18.26 5.92 12.42
CA PRO A 171 -18.07 6.29 13.81
C PRO A 171 -16.70 6.96 13.99
N ARG A 172 -16.60 7.83 15.00
CA ARG A 172 -15.29 8.32 15.47
C ARG A 172 -14.46 7.08 15.86
N HIS A 173 -13.18 7.08 15.57
CA HIS A 173 -12.28 5.98 15.95
C HIS A 173 -10.90 6.50 16.28
N LEU A 174 -10.16 5.77 17.11
CA LEU A 174 -8.78 6.06 17.49
C LEU A 174 -7.94 4.82 17.23
N SER A 175 -6.72 5.02 16.76
CA SER A 175 -5.76 3.92 16.62
C SER A 175 -4.98 3.77 17.92
N VAL A 176 -4.94 2.55 18.47
CA VAL A 176 -4.26 2.22 19.73
C VAL A 176 -3.08 1.32 19.42
N VAL A 177 -1.87 1.84 19.67
CA VAL A 177 -0.63 1.06 19.58
C VAL A 177 -0.26 0.57 20.98
N SER A 178 -0.34 -0.74 21.19
CA SER A 178 0.13 -1.38 22.43
C SER A 178 1.56 -1.88 22.25
N LEU A 179 2.50 -1.27 22.97
CA LEU A 179 3.92 -1.60 22.94
C LEU A 179 4.27 -2.72 23.95
N PRO A 180 5.40 -3.42 23.75
CA PRO A 180 5.90 -4.39 24.73
C PRO A 180 6.06 -3.75 26.12
N GLY A 181 5.62 -4.46 27.17
CA GLY A 181 5.60 -3.93 28.54
C GLY A 181 4.27 -3.29 28.96
N GLY A 182 3.27 -3.24 28.07
CA GLY A 182 1.90 -2.83 28.40
C GLY A 182 1.60 -1.33 28.20
N LEU A 183 2.58 -0.57 27.72
CA LEU A 183 2.40 0.84 27.35
C LEU A 183 1.45 0.97 26.16
N LYS A 184 0.49 1.89 26.25
CA LYS A 184 -0.47 2.18 25.17
C LYS A 184 -0.35 3.62 24.70
N HIS A 185 -0.18 3.78 23.39
CA HIS A 185 -0.21 5.07 22.72
C HIS A 185 -1.49 5.17 21.89
N TYR A 186 -2.19 6.29 22.03
CA TYR A 186 -3.43 6.61 21.33
C TYR A 186 -3.15 7.65 20.27
N TYR A 187 -3.60 7.39 19.04
CA TYR A 187 -3.41 8.22 17.86
C TYR A 187 -4.76 8.62 17.27
N GLN A 188 -4.80 9.76 16.57
CA GLN A 188 -5.97 10.20 15.80
C GLN A 188 -6.33 9.18 14.71
N SER A 189 -5.33 8.53 14.12
CA SER A 189 -5.48 7.51 13.07
C SER A 189 -4.20 6.72 12.88
N LEU A 190 -4.29 5.61 12.13
CA LEU A 190 -3.13 4.81 11.74
C LEU A 190 -2.13 5.63 10.92
N GLN A 191 -2.61 6.52 10.04
CA GLN A 191 -1.73 7.37 9.24
C GLN A 191 -0.89 8.31 10.12
N GLN A 192 -1.47 8.84 11.21
CA GLN A 192 -0.71 9.63 12.17
C GLN A 192 0.35 8.77 12.89
N ALA A 193 -0.03 7.56 13.33
CA ALA A 193 0.90 6.63 13.97
C ALA A 193 2.09 6.30 13.06
N GLU A 194 1.84 5.94 11.80
CA GLU A 194 2.88 5.66 10.80
C GLU A 194 3.80 6.88 10.56
N GLN A 195 3.23 8.08 10.44
CA GLN A 195 4.00 9.30 10.26
C GLN A 195 4.93 9.56 11.45
N LEU A 196 4.45 9.39 12.68
CA LEU A 196 5.22 9.65 13.88
C LEU A 196 6.25 8.55 14.17
N MET A 197 5.97 7.29 13.84
CA MET A 197 6.95 6.20 13.88
C MET A 197 8.12 6.47 12.92
N LYS A 198 7.87 7.03 11.73
CA LYS A 198 8.94 7.48 10.81
C LYS A 198 9.82 8.57 11.42
N LEU A 199 9.32 9.31 12.42
CA LEU A 199 10.07 10.32 13.17
C LEU A 199 10.70 9.76 14.46
N GLY A 200 10.55 8.45 14.72
CA GLY A 200 11.13 7.78 15.88
C GLY A 200 10.36 8.00 17.19
N VAL A 201 9.08 8.39 17.13
CA VAL A 201 8.23 8.52 18.33
C VAL A 201 7.99 7.16 18.99
N ASP A 202 7.74 6.14 18.18
CA ASP A 202 7.57 4.75 18.59
C ASP A 202 8.46 3.83 17.76
N GLU A 203 8.84 2.69 18.37
CA GLU A 203 9.54 1.62 17.69
C GLU A 203 8.58 0.89 16.72
N ALA A 204 8.78 1.12 15.42
CA ALA A 204 8.07 0.38 14.39
C ALA A 204 8.42 -1.12 14.48
N PHE A 205 7.41 -2.00 14.43
CA PHE A 205 7.57 -3.46 14.40
C PHE A 205 8.23 -4.10 15.65
N ALA A 206 8.17 -3.46 16.83
CA ALA A 206 8.65 -4.06 18.07
C ALA A 206 8.01 -5.44 18.34
N PRO A 207 8.77 -6.49 18.72
CA PRO A 207 8.21 -7.81 18.98
C PRO A 207 7.11 -7.79 20.04
N GLY A 208 5.87 -8.11 19.63
CA GLY A 208 4.70 -8.09 20.50
C GLY A 208 3.88 -6.80 20.44
N VAL A 209 4.26 -5.83 19.61
CA VAL A 209 3.43 -4.66 19.30
C VAL A 209 2.08 -5.10 18.75
N ARG A 210 1.00 -4.40 19.14
CA ARG A 210 -0.35 -4.61 18.61
C ARG A 210 -0.95 -3.28 18.18
N LEU A 211 -1.75 -3.34 17.13
CA LEU A 211 -2.61 -2.25 16.69
C LEU A 211 -4.07 -2.68 16.90
N ASP A 212 -4.82 -1.85 17.59
CA ASP A 212 -6.27 -1.97 17.72
C ASP A 212 -6.92 -0.67 17.20
N GLU A 213 -8.05 -0.79 16.51
CA GLU A 213 -8.89 0.34 16.14
C GLU A 213 -10.05 0.41 17.14
N TRP A 214 -10.09 1.48 17.94
CA TRP A 214 -11.14 1.70 18.94
C TRP A 214 -12.20 2.62 18.36
N GLU A 215 -13.34 2.06 17.95
CA GLU A 215 -14.53 2.82 17.57
C GLU A 215 -15.23 3.41 18.82
N ASP A 216 -15.85 4.56 18.63
CA ASP A 216 -16.62 5.27 19.66
C ASP A 216 -17.69 4.38 20.30
N ASP A 217 -17.42 3.97 21.53
CA ASP A 217 -18.30 3.15 22.35
C ASP A 217 -19.21 3.98 23.28
N GLY A 218 -19.19 5.32 23.13
CA GLY A 218 -19.96 6.25 23.94
C GLY A 218 -19.40 6.48 25.35
N THR A 219 -18.20 5.98 25.67
CA THR A 219 -17.59 6.19 26.99
C THR A 219 -16.98 7.59 27.13
N ASP A 220 -17.00 8.12 28.37
CA ASP A 220 -16.34 9.38 28.70
C ASP A 220 -14.83 9.34 28.43
N THR A 221 -14.21 8.17 28.59
CA THR A 221 -12.79 7.94 28.30
C THR A 221 -12.50 8.14 26.82
N PHE A 222 -13.29 7.52 25.94
CA PHE A 222 -13.16 7.69 24.50
C PHE A 222 -13.32 9.17 24.10
N ASP A 223 -14.40 9.81 24.54
CA ASP A 223 -14.70 11.19 24.17
C ASP A 223 -13.63 12.18 24.65
N ARG A 224 -13.05 11.95 25.85
CA ARG A 224 -11.92 12.73 26.37
C ARG A 224 -10.69 12.58 25.49
N LEU A 225 -10.26 11.34 25.20
CA LEU A 225 -9.07 11.06 24.38
C LEU A 225 -9.24 11.61 22.97
N TRP A 226 -10.40 11.38 22.35
CA TRP A 226 -10.75 11.94 21.05
C TRP A 226 -10.56 13.45 21.01
N ARG A 227 -11.19 14.19 21.93
CA ARG A 227 -11.09 15.67 21.97
C ARG A 227 -9.69 16.17 22.22
N GLN A 228 -8.89 15.47 23.01
CA GLN A 228 -7.49 15.83 23.25
C GLN A 228 -6.65 15.61 22.00
N LEU A 229 -6.82 14.48 21.33
CA LEU A 229 -6.12 14.16 20.09
C LEU A 229 -6.45 15.15 18.98
N GLN A 230 -7.67 15.70 18.91
CA GLN A 230 -8.00 16.76 17.93
C GLN A 230 -7.29 18.12 18.17
N ARG A 231 -6.55 18.28 19.27
CA ARG A 231 -5.89 19.54 19.64
C ARG A 231 -4.36 19.50 19.51
N GLN A 232 -3.80 18.35 19.21
CA GLN A 232 -2.36 18.15 19.10
C GLN A 232 -2.00 17.07 18.08
N ASP A 233 -0.80 17.16 17.52
CA ASP A 233 -0.30 16.17 16.56
C ASP A 233 0.56 15.07 17.20
N TRP A 234 0.57 14.97 18.53
CA TRP A 234 1.32 13.98 19.30
C TRP A 234 0.39 12.91 19.88
N PRO A 235 0.87 11.66 20.07
CA PRO A 235 0.06 10.64 20.70
C PRO A 235 -0.18 11.00 22.16
N ILE A 236 -1.24 10.43 22.72
CA ILE A 236 -1.47 10.42 24.16
C ILE A 236 -0.99 9.06 24.67
N TRP A 237 -0.32 9.03 25.81
CA TRP A 237 0.05 7.79 26.47
C TRP A 237 -0.42 7.81 27.92
N GLU A 238 -0.88 6.67 28.39
CA GLU A 238 -1.21 6.44 29.79
C GLU A 238 -0.22 5.37 30.30
N GLU A 239 0.47 5.66 31.41
CA GLU A 239 1.24 4.64 32.13
C GLU A 239 0.26 3.65 32.78
N ALA A 240 0.50 2.35 32.57
CA ALA A 240 -0.32 1.27 33.12
C ALA A 240 -0.15 1.10 34.64
#